data_AF-A0A8X6I8X7-F1
#
_entry.id   AF-A0A8X6I8X7-F1
#
_cell.length_a   1.000
_cell.length_b   1.000
_cell.length_c   1.000
_cell.angle_alpha   90.00
_cell.angle_beta   90.00
_cell.angle_gamma   90.00
#
_symmetry.space_group_name_H-M   'P 1'
#
loop_
_entity.id
_entity.type
_entity.pdbx_description
1 polymer ?
#
loop_
_entity_poly.entity_id
_entity_poly.type
_entity_poly.pdbx_seq_one_letter_code
_entity_poly.pdbx_strand_id
1 'polypeptide(L)'
;MFTFEFESWNDIFLEHYLVSVLVSVIIIIATVIISIRYRILSEKKHGRKIIKTDNFVMKEKLDELAQNMPSAPRLKKPALIAEKIIGANMTEEQRNREYEVQQKQLAQIFELMQRQTDKFGNVSLSEVKEQFKLYQ
;
A
#
# COMPACT_ATOMS: atom_id res chain seq x y z
N MET A 1 -73.29 -13.98 12.66
CA MET A 1 -72.35 -14.07 13.79
C MET A 1 -71.15 -14.90 13.32
N PHE A 2 -70.22 -14.29 12.58
CA PHE A 2 -69.01 -14.96 12.01
C PHE A 2 -67.79 -14.01 11.95
N THR A 3 -67.89 -12.80 12.51
CA THR A 3 -66.82 -11.79 12.45
C THR A 3 -65.74 -12.03 13.50
N PHE A 4 -66.03 -12.79 14.56
CA PHE A 4 -65.11 -12.95 15.69
C PHE A 4 -63.92 -13.88 15.42
N GLU A 5 -64.06 -14.86 14.51
CA GLU A 5 -62.93 -15.72 14.14
C GLU A 5 -62.01 -15.08 13.10
N PHE A 6 -62.49 -14.22 12.21
CA PHE A 6 -61.62 -13.65 11.15
C PHE A 6 -60.58 -12.67 11.72
N GLU A 7 -60.93 -11.94 12.77
CA GLU A 7 -60.07 -10.92 13.38
C GLU A 7 -58.90 -11.55 14.16
N SER A 8 -59.12 -12.66 14.86
CA SER A 8 -58.06 -13.36 15.61
C SER A 8 -57.01 -14.00 14.70
N TRP A 9 -57.42 -14.51 13.54
CA TRP A 9 -56.47 -15.08 12.57
C TRP A 9 -55.63 -13.99 11.91
N ASN A 10 -56.24 -12.83 11.64
CA ASN A 10 -55.52 -11.72 11.03
C ASN A 10 -54.44 -11.19 11.98
N ASP A 11 -54.72 -11.08 13.28
CA ASP A 11 -53.73 -10.68 14.29
C ASP A 11 -52.57 -11.67 14.40
N ILE A 12 -52.85 -12.98 14.40
CA ILE A 12 -51.81 -14.01 14.39
C ILE A 12 -50.93 -13.89 13.14
N PHE A 13 -51.52 -13.74 11.94
CA PHE A 13 -50.74 -13.57 10.71
C PHE A 13 -49.94 -12.27 10.69
N LEU A 14 -50.51 -11.17 11.21
CA LEU A 14 -49.84 -9.87 11.28
C LEU A 14 -48.62 -9.91 12.22
N GLU A 15 -48.76 -10.55 13.39
CA GLU A 15 -47.66 -10.74 14.34
C GLU A 15 -46.52 -11.56 13.73
N HIS A 16 -46.83 -12.68 13.07
CA HIS A 16 -45.81 -13.53 12.44
C HIS A 16 -45.15 -12.83 11.25
N TYR A 17 -45.91 -12.07 10.47
CA TYR A 17 -45.38 -11.26 9.37
C TYR A 17 -44.44 -10.17 9.89
N LEU A 18 -44.83 -9.45 10.93
CA LEU A 18 -44.03 -8.38 11.52
C LEU A 18 -42.72 -8.93 12.11
N VAL A 19 -42.77 -10.07 12.81
CA VAL A 19 -41.58 -10.77 13.29
C VAL A 19 -40.69 -11.22 12.13
N SER A 20 -41.27 -11.78 11.06
CA SER A 20 -40.52 -12.22 9.87
C SER A 20 -39.79 -11.06 9.19
N VAL A 21 -40.46 -9.91 9.04
CA VAL A 21 -39.88 -8.69 8.47
C VAL A 21 -38.72 -8.19 9.35
N LEU A 22 -38.91 -8.12 10.67
CA LEU A 22 -37.84 -7.70 11.59
C LEU A 22 -36.62 -8.63 11.53
N VAL A 23 -36.84 -9.95 11.50
CA VAL A 23 -35.75 -10.93 11.39
C VAL A 23 -35.00 -10.75 10.07
N SER A 24 -35.70 -10.53 8.95
CA SER A 24 -35.06 -10.32 7.65
C SER A 24 -34.18 -9.06 7.63
N VAL A 25 -34.64 -7.96 8.25
CA VAL A 25 -33.88 -6.70 8.34
C VAL A 25 -32.64 -6.88 9.21
N ILE A 26 -32.76 -7.58 10.34
CA ILE A 26 -31.63 -7.88 11.24
C ILE A 26 -30.57 -8.71 10.50
N ILE A 27 -30.99 -9.72 9.73
CA ILE A 27 -30.07 -10.55 8.94
C ILE A 27 -29.32 -9.69 7.93
N ILE A 28 -30.01 -8.83 7.18
CA ILE A 28 -29.37 -7.94 6.19
C ILE A 28 -28.35 -7.02 6.88
N ILE A 29 -28.72 -6.38 8.00
CA ILE A 29 -27.83 -5.51 8.76
C ILE A 29 -26.60 -6.28 9.26
N ALA A 30 -26.80 -7.48 9.84
CA ALA A 30 -25.72 -8.33 10.30
C ALA A 30 -24.79 -8.72 9.15
N THR A 31 -25.33 -9.13 7.99
CA THR A 31 -24.55 -9.45 6.80
C THR A 31 -23.72 -8.25 6.32
N VAL A 32 -24.29 -7.04 6.32
CA VAL A 32 -23.57 -5.81 5.94
C VAL A 32 -22.43 -5.50 6.93
N ILE A 33 -22.70 -5.52 8.24
CA ILE A 33 -21.68 -5.27 9.27
C ILE A 33 -20.53 -6.28 9.16
N ILE A 34 -20.88 -7.56 8.98
CA ILE A 34 -19.92 -8.65 8.81
C ILE A 34 -19.10 -8.43 7.54
N SER A 35 -19.74 -8.11 6.41
CA SER A 35 -19.06 -7.84 5.12
C SER A 35 -18.06 -6.68 5.23
N ILE A 36 -18.44 -5.57 5.90
CA ILE A 36 -17.54 -4.43 6.15
C ILE A 36 -16.33 -4.86 7.00
N ARG A 37 -16.56 -5.64 8.07
CA ARG A 37 -15.48 -6.16 8.92
C ARG A 37 -14.54 -7.09 8.15
N TYR A 38 -15.08 -8.00 7.33
CA TYR A 38 -14.27 -8.90 6.51
C TYR A 38 -13.46 -8.16 5.46
N ARG A 39 -14.00 -7.10 4.84
CA ARG A 39 -13.26 -6.25 3.90
C ARG A 39 -12.02 -5.62 4.54
N ILE A 40 -12.18 -5.05 5.75
CA ILE A 40 -11.07 -4.43 6.51
C ILE A 40 -10.02 -5.48 6.95
N LEU A 41 -10.45 -6.69 7.32
CA LEU A 41 -9.52 -7.76 7.70
C LEU A 41 -8.80 -8.39 6.48
N SER A 42 -9.44 -8.42 5.32
CA SER A 42 -8.88 -9.00 4.10
C SER A 42 -7.68 -8.20 3.57
N GLU A 43 -7.74 -6.86 3.61
CA GLU A 43 -6.59 -6.01 3.24
C GLU A 43 -5.37 -6.25 4.14
N LYS A 44 -5.58 -6.49 5.44
CA LYS A 44 -4.48 -6.83 6.36
C LYS A 44 -3.86 -8.19 6.09
N LYS A 45 -4.62 -9.18 5.60
CA LYS A 45 -4.09 -10.53 5.31
C LYS A 45 -3.30 -10.58 4.01
N HIS A 46 -3.72 -9.85 2.96
CA HIS A 46 -2.98 -9.83 1.69
C HIS A 46 -1.65 -9.06 1.85
N GLY A 47 -1.68 -7.88 2.47
CA GLY A 47 -0.48 -7.11 2.77
C GLY A 47 0.49 -7.84 3.72
N ARG A 48 0.00 -8.47 4.78
CA ARG A 48 0.85 -9.22 5.73
C ARG A 48 1.45 -10.49 5.12
N LYS A 49 0.79 -11.14 4.15
CA LYS A 49 1.34 -12.34 3.49
C LYS A 49 2.43 -11.97 2.49
N ILE A 50 2.23 -10.92 1.69
CA ILE A 50 3.25 -10.38 0.78
C ILE A 50 4.48 -9.92 1.57
N ILE A 51 4.29 -9.12 2.62
CA ILE A 51 5.38 -8.65 3.49
C ILE A 51 6.11 -9.82 4.17
N LYS A 52 5.41 -10.89 4.60
CA LYS A 52 6.06 -12.02 5.26
C LYS A 52 6.86 -12.89 4.28
N THR A 53 6.38 -13.06 3.05
CA THR A 53 7.12 -13.76 1.99
C THR A 53 8.36 -12.98 1.56
N ASP A 54 8.24 -11.67 1.37
CA ASP A 54 9.38 -10.82 1.00
C ASP A 54 10.44 -10.77 2.11
N ASN A 55 10.02 -10.68 3.37
CA ASN A 55 10.95 -10.73 4.51
C ASN A 55 11.64 -12.09 4.66
N PHE A 56 10.96 -13.20 4.32
CA PHE A 56 11.55 -14.53 4.39
C PHE A 56 12.61 -14.73 3.30
N VAL A 57 12.30 -14.36 2.06
CA VAL A 57 13.24 -14.43 0.93
C VAL A 57 14.42 -13.47 1.12
N MET A 58 14.19 -12.27 1.67
CA MET A 58 15.27 -11.34 2.00
C MET A 58 16.17 -11.84 3.13
N LYS A 59 15.60 -12.51 4.15
CA LYS A 59 16.38 -13.10 5.24
C LYS A 59 17.25 -14.25 4.75
N GLU A 60 16.71 -15.13 3.90
CA GLU A 60 17.45 -16.23 3.29
C GLU A 60 18.64 -15.72 2.47
N LYS A 61 18.43 -14.72 1.60
CA LYS A 61 19.52 -14.09 0.84
C LYS A 61 20.54 -13.34 1.70
N LEU A 62 20.11 -12.77 2.84
CA LEU A 62 21.00 -12.07 3.77
C LEU A 62 21.89 -13.07 4.53
N ASP A 63 21.33 -14.21 4.93
CA ASP A 63 22.05 -15.27 5.62
C ASP A 63 23.07 -15.96 4.69
N GLU A 64 22.73 -16.17 3.42
CA GLU A 64 23.66 -16.67 2.39
C GLU A 64 24.81 -15.69 2.09
N LEU A 65 24.52 -14.38 2.05
CA LEU A 65 25.55 -13.36 1.83
C LEU A 65 26.45 -13.18 3.06
N ALA A 66 25.90 -13.34 4.27
CA ALA A 66 26.64 -13.26 5.52
C ALA A 66 27.56 -14.48 5.73
N GLN A 67 27.18 -15.66 5.25
CA GLN A 67 28.02 -16.86 5.32
C GLN A 67 29.25 -16.81 4.40
N ASN A 68 29.20 -16.04 3.31
CA ASN A 68 30.29 -15.94 2.34
C ASN A 68 31.26 -14.76 2.59
N MET A 69 31.07 -13.99 3.66
CA MET A 69 31.93 -12.84 4.00
C MET A 69 32.60 -13.05 5.37
N PRO A 70 33.95 -13.00 5.48
CA PRO A 70 34.62 -13.15 6.76
C PRO A 70 34.31 -11.93 7.64
N SER A 71 33.52 -12.16 8.69
CA SER A 71 33.34 -11.31 9.88
C SER A 71 33.35 -9.79 9.64
N ALA A 72 32.27 -9.24 9.10
CA ALA A 72 32.02 -7.80 9.16
C ALA A 72 31.06 -7.46 10.33
N PRO A 73 31.32 -6.40 11.11
CA PRO A 73 30.49 -6.02 12.24
C PRO A 73 29.12 -5.54 11.72
N ARG A 74 28.05 -6.14 12.26
CA ARG A 74 26.63 -5.88 11.99
C ARG A 74 26.36 -4.44 11.51
N LEU A 75 26.23 -4.25 10.18
CA LEU A 75 25.89 -2.96 9.58
C LEU A 75 24.46 -2.57 9.99
N LYS A 76 24.35 -1.61 10.90
CA LYS A 76 23.08 -1.00 11.35
C LYS A 76 22.51 0.01 10.33
N LYS A 77 22.46 -0.32 9.03
CA LYS A 77 21.86 0.54 8.00
C LYS A 77 21.10 -0.28 6.95
N PRO A 78 19.86 -0.71 7.24
CA PRO A 78 19.06 -1.52 6.32
C PRO A 78 18.77 -0.81 4.98
N ALA A 79 18.76 0.53 4.96
CA ALA A 79 18.52 1.33 3.74
C ALA A 79 19.59 1.11 2.65
N LEU A 80 20.89 1.16 3.01
CA LEU A 80 21.99 0.96 2.07
C LEU A 80 22.01 -0.47 1.50
N ILE A 81 21.54 -1.44 2.28
CA ILE A 81 21.44 -2.84 1.86
C ILE A 81 20.27 -3.01 0.90
N ALA A 82 19.13 -2.36 1.17
CA ALA A 82 17.97 -2.36 0.29
C ALA A 82 18.29 -1.73 -1.07
N GLU A 83 18.97 -0.59 -1.11
CA GLU A 83 19.41 0.06 -2.37
C GLU A 83 20.30 -0.85 -3.21
N LYS A 84 21.27 -1.53 -2.56
CA LYS A 84 22.16 -2.45 -3.27
C LYS A 84 21.43 -3.67 -3.83
N ILE A 85 20.41 -4.17 -3.12
CA ILE A 85 19.59 -5.31 -3.58
C ILE A 85 18.63 -4.88 -4.70
N ILE A 86 18.03 -3.69 -4.61
CA ILE A 86 17.17 -3.12 -5.65
C ILE A 86 17.99 -2.87 -6.92
N GLY A 87 19.18 -2.28 -6.80
CA GLY A 87 20.09 -2.05 -7.92
C GLY A 87 20.61 -3.33 -8.58
N ALA A 88 20.75 -4.42 -7.82
CA ALA A 88 21.18 -5.72 -8.33
C ALA A 88 20.06 -6.50 -9.06
N ASN A 89 18.79 -6.24 -8.73
CA ASN A 89 17.62 -6.88 -9.39
C ASN A 89 17.03 -6.05 -10.54
N MET A 90 17.56 -4.85 -10.81
CA MET A 90 17.11 -4.02 -11.93
C MET A 90 17.62 -4.57 -13.27
N THR A 91 16.70 -4.78 -14.20
CA THR A 91 17.07 -5.10 -15.59
C THR A 91 17.67 -3.87 -16.28
N GLU A 92 18.48 -4.08 -17.32
CA GLU A 92 19.12 -2.96 -18.05
C GLU A 92 18.10 -1.99 -18.65
N GLU A 93 16.94 -2.50 -19.08
CA GLU A 93 15.82 -1.69 -19.56
C GLU A 93 15.25 -0.79 -18.46
N GLN A 94 15.11 -1.29 -17.23
CA GLN A 94 14.61 -0.51 -16.10
C GLN A 94 15.62 0.58 -15.70
N ARG A 95 16.91 0.25 -15.72
CA ARG A 95 17.99 1.23 -15.47
C ARG A 95 17.95 2.39 -16.47
N ASN A 96 17.74 2.11 -17.74
CA ASN A 96 17.65 3.15 -18.77
C ASN A 96 16.40 4.03 -18.59
N ARG A 97 15.25 3.44 -18.26
CA ARG A 97 14.02 4.20 -17.99
C ARG A 97 14.17 5.11 -16.78
N GLU A 98 14.78 4.62 -15.70
CA GLU A 98 15.05 5.45 -14.52
C GLU A 98 16.01 6.59 -14.83
N TYR A 99 17.06 6.33 -15.60
CA TYR A 99 17.99 7.36 -16.05
C TYR A 99 17.27 8.46 -16.85
N GLU A 100 16.42 8.09 -17.81
CA GLU A 100 15.64 9.06 -18.58
C GLU A 100 14.68 9.86 -17.70
N VAL A 101 14.01 9.21 -16.75
CA VAL A 101 13.10 9.88 -15.81
C VAL A 101 13.86 10.85 -14.92
N GLN A 102 15.03 10.47 -14.41
CA GLN A 102 15.90 11.34 -13.61
C GLN A 102 16.33 12.58 -14.41
N GLN A 103 16.71 12.41 -15.68
CA GLN A 103 17.09 13.53 -16.53
C GLN A 103 15.93 14.48 -16.80
N LYS A 104 14.73 13.95 -17.02
CA LYS A 104 13.50 14.76 -17.19
C LYS A 104 13.18 15.55 -15.92
N GLN A 105 13.27 14.90 -14.75
CA GLN A 105 13.05 15.55 -13.47
C GLN A 105 14.08 16.67 -13.22
N LEU A 106 15.36 16.44 -13.52
CA LEU A 106 16.41 17.44 -13.37
C LEU A 106 16.15 18.65 -14.28
N ALA A 107 15.74 18.43 -15.53
CA ALA A 107 15.40 19.49 -16.46
C ALA A 107 14.21 20.34 -15.97
N GLN A 108 13.17 19.70 -15.42
CA GLN A 108 12.01 20.39 -14.84
C GLN A 108 12.38 21.22 -13.61
N ILE A 109 13.22 20.68 -12.72
CA ILE A 109 13.71 21.40 -11.54
C ILE A 109 14.51 22.63 -11.98
N PHE A 110 15.39 22.48 -12.96
CA PHE A 110 16.18 23.58 -13.49
C PHE A 110 15.30 24.66 -14.13
N GLU A 111 14.30 24.28 -14.93
CA GLU A 111 13.35 25.22 -15.52
C GLU A 111 12.55 25.97 -14.44
N LEU A 112 12.11 25.27 -13.39
CA LEU A 112 11.41 25.88 -12.26
C LEU A 112 12.30 26.90 -11.53
N MET A 113 13.57 26.55 -11.31
CA MET A 113 14.55 27.44 -10.67
C MET A 113 14.85 28.66 -11.54
N GLN A 114 14.93 28.50 -12.86
CA GLN A 114 15.12 29.60 -13.81
C GLN A 114 13.89 30.53 -13.87
N ARG A 115 12.67 30.01 -13.72
CA ARG A 115 11.47 30.85 -13.60
C ARG A 115 11.40 31.61 -12.27
N GLN A 116 12.14 31.16 -11.26
CA GLN A 116 12.20 31.76 -9.93
C GLN A 116 13.60 32.32 -9.62
N THR A 117 14.26 32.93 -10.62
CA THR A 117 15.58 33.55 -10.45
C THR A 117 15.63 34.53 -9.28
N ASP A 118 14.53 35.23 -8.97
CA ASP A 118 14.45 36.13 -7.82
C ASP A 118 14.64 35.43 -6.46
N LYS A 119 14.33 34.14 -6.35
CA LYS A 119 14.45 33.35 -5.12
C LYS A 119 15.74 32.54 -5.05
N PHE A 120 16.23 32.06 -6.20
CA PHE A 120 17.35 31.12 -6.27
C PHE A 120 18.63 31.73 -6.85
N GLY A 121 18.57 32.93 -7.42
CA GLY A 121 19.69 33.55 -8.11
C GLY A 121 19.98 32.92 -9.47
N ASN A 122 21.13 33.29 -10.07
CA ASN A 122 21.60 32.70 -11.33
C ASN A 122 22.20 31.32 -11.06
N VAL A 123 21.37 30.28 -11.11
CA VAL A 123 21.83 28.89 -10.89
C VAL A 123 22.14 28.22 -12.23
N SER A 124 23.24 27.48 -12.27
CA SER A 124 23.65 26.68 -13.44
C SER A 124 23.12 25.24 -13.35
N LEU A 125 22.85 24.61 -14.49
CA LEU A 125 22.38 23.21 -14.54
C LEU A 125 23.39 22.25 -13.89
N SER A 126 24.69 22.54 -13.99
CA SER A 126 25.76 21.77 -13.34
C SER A 126 25.67 21.80 -11.81
N GLU A 127 25.32 22.95 -11.25
CA GLU A 127 25.20 23.15 -9.80
C GLU A 127 23.98 22.43 -9.24
N VAL A 128 22.84 22.49 -9.94
CA VAL A 128 21.64 21.70 -9.60
C VAL A 128 21.94 20.20 -9.67
N LYS A 129 22.69 19.75 -10.67
CA LYS A 129 23.10 18.34 -10.80
C LYS A 129 24.01 17.89 -9.66
N GLU A 130 24.93 18.75 -9.22
CA GLU A 130 25.84 18.45 -8.12
C GLU A 130 25.09 18.37 -6.78
N GLN A 131 24.14 19.26 -6.55
CA GLN A 131 23.24 19.18 -5.39
C GLN A 131 22.38 17.92 -5.42
N PHE A 132 21.86 17.53 -6.60
CA PHE A 132 21.05 16.31 -6.74
C PHE A 132 21.82 15.03 -6.38
N LYS A 133 23.13 14.96 -6.67
CA LYS A 133 23.98 13.81 -6.30
C LYS A 133 24.09 13.57 -4.80
N LEU A 134 23.85 14.58 -3.96
CA LEU A 134 23.88 14.45 -2.50
C LEU A 134 22.62 13.78 -1.94
N TYR A 135 21.56 13.67 -2.76
CA TYR A 135 20.28 13.10 -2.39
C TYR A 135 20.05 11.68 -2.95
N GLN A 136 20.99 11.16 -3.74
CA GLN A 136 21.08 9.74 -4.13
C GLN A 136 21.93 8.96 -3.13
#